data_AF-A0A392SGC2-F1
#
_entry.id   AF-A0A392SGC2-F1
#
_cell.length_a   1.000
_cell.length_b   1.000
_cell.length_c   1.000
_cell.angle_alpha   90.00
_cell.angle_beta   90.00
_cell.angle_gamma   90.00
#
_symmetry.space_group_name_H-M   'P 1'
#
loop_
_entity.id
_entity.type
_entity.pdbx_description
1 polymer ?
#
loop_
_entity_poly.entity_id
_entity_poly.type
_entity_poly.pdbx_seq_one_letter_code
_entity_poly.pdbx_strand_id
1 'polypeptide(L)' 'MAIIGKANGENERLERVDVEIPYSNTNVSILTKLTTTEDQNNQIIGQFSLDQDITVTAKI' A
#
# COMPACT_ATOMS: atom_id res chain seq x y z
N MET A 1 2.11 8.37 -6.53
CA MET A 1 2.67 7.89 -5.25
C MET A 1 2.88 9.08 -4.33
N ALA A 2 2.38 9.03 -3.10
CA ALA A 2 2.59 10.07 -2.10
C ALA A 2 3.24 9.45 -0.87
N ILE A 3 4.42 9.96 -0.50
CA ILE A 3 5.06 9.70 0.79
C ILE A 3 4.37 10.63 1.80
N ILE A 4 3.96 10.10 2.93
CA ILE A 4 3.04 10.78 3.86
C ILE A 4 3.83 11.35 5.06
N GLY A 5 5.01 10.79 5.31
CA GLY A 5 5.97 11.34 6.27
C GLY A 5 7.19 10.44 6.42
N LYS A 6 8.27 11.02 6.97
CA LYS A 6 9.45 10.31 7.49
C LYS A 6 9.67 10.76 8.92
N ALA A 7 9.65 9.84 9.87
CA ALA A 7 9.94 10.12 11.27
C ALA A 7 10.78 8.98 11.86
N ASN A 8 11.88 9.29 12.55
CA ASN A 8 12.71 8.32 13.27
C ASN A 8 13.22 7.12 12.44
N GLY A 9 13.46 7.29 11.13
CA GLY A 9 13.93 6.20 10.25
C GLY A 9 12.80 5.31 9.69
N GLU A 10 11.55 5.62 10.02
CA GLU A 10 10.37 5.03 9.41
C GLU A 10 9.83 5.93 8.31
N ASN A 11 9.55 5.35 7.14
CA ASN A 11 8.84 6.01 6.05
C ASN A 11 7.45 5.43 5.93
N GLU A 12 6.44 6.29 5.88
CA GLU A 12 5.05 5.89 5.64
C GLU A 12 4.62 6.26 4.22
N ARG A 13 3.99 5.30 3.53
CA ARG A 13 3.46 5.46 2.18
C ARG A 13 2.08 4.82 2.08
N LEU A 14 1.14 5.48 1.39
CA LEU A 14 -0.09 4.84 0.94
C LEU A 14 0.12 4.28 -0.45
N GLU A 15 -0.28 3.02 -0.64
CA GLU A 15 -0.27 2.35 -1.93
C GLU A 15 -1.69 1.93 -2.29
N ARG A 16 -2.10 2.23 -3.52
CA ARG A 16 -3.32 1.67 -4.10
C ARG A 16 -2.95 0.64 -5.15
N VAL A 17 -3.54 -0.54 -5.05
CA VAL A 17 -3.44 -1.61 -6.03
C VAL A 17 -4.84 -1.89 -6.57
N ASP A 18 -5.03 -1.69 -7.86
CA ASP A 18 -6.26 -2.02 -8.55
C ASP A 18 -6.07 -3.33 -9.32
N VAL A 19 -6.87 -4.34 -8.99
CA VAL A 19 -6.88 -5.66 -9.60
C VAL A 19 -8.20 -5.87 -10.31
N GLU A 20 -8.13 -6.04 -11.63
CA GLU A 20 -9.25 -6.54 -12.41
C GLU A 20 -9.28 -8.07 -12.29
N ILE A 21 -10.35 -8.63 -11.75
CA ILE A 21 -10.49 -10.09 -11.65
C ILE A 21 -11.04 -10.60 -12.98
N PRO A 22 -10.25 -11.37 -13.76
CA PRO A 22 -10.69 -11.87 -15.06
C PRO A 22 -11.99 -12.66 -14.93
N TYR A 23 -12.89 -12.51 -15.90
CA TYR A 23 -14.17 -13.24 -16.00
C TYR A 23 -15.20 -12.98 -14.90
N SER A 24 -14.97 -12.01 -14.02
CA SER A 24 -15.88 -11.69 -12.91
C SER A 24 -16.58 -10.33 -13.03
N ASN A 25 -16.30 -9.56 -14.10
CA ASN A 25 -16.68 -8.15 -14.25
C ASN A 25 -16.44 -7.35 -12.95
N THR A 26 -15.41 -7.69 -12.18
CA THR A 26 -15.17 -7.11 -10.86
C THR A 26 -13.80 -6.48 -10.82
N ASN A 27 -13.75 -5.25 -10.30
CA ASN A 27 -12.53 -4.58 -9.91
C ASN A 27 -12.40 -4.60 -8.39
N VAL A 28 -11.21 -4.92 -7.89
CA VAL A 28 -10.85 -4.81 -6.49
C VAL A 28 -9.79 -3.74 -6.37
N SER A 29 -10.06 -2.71 -5.57
CA SER A 29 -9.08 -1.69 -5.18
C SER A 29 -8.66 -1.94 -3.75
N ILE A 30 -7.37 -2.03 -3.50
CA ILE A 30 -6.78 -2.18 -2.18
C ILE A 30 -5.97 -0.92 -1.90
N LEU A 31 -6.36 -0.15 -0.88
CA LEU A 31 -5.55 0.94 -0.35
C LEU A 31 -4.87 0.44 0.92
N THR A 32 -3.54 0.43 0.95
CA THR A 32 -2.75 -0.05 2.08
C THR A 32 -1.80 1.02 2.58
N LYS A 33 -1.66 1.13 3.90
CA LYS A 33 -0.61 1.92 4.54
C LYS A 33 0.63 1.04 4.74
N LEU A 34 1.69 1.37 4.03
CA LEU A 34 3.00 0.73 4.14
C LEU A 34 3.91 1.56 5.03
N THR A 35 4.50 0.93 6.03
CA THR A 35 5.59 1.51 6.81
C THR A 35 6.86 0.71 6.54
N THR A 36 7.92 1.40 6.15
CA THR A 36 9.25 0.82 5.94
C THR A 36 10.24 1.41 6.91
N THR A 37 11.06 0.58 7.55
CA THR A 37 12.17 1.01 8.39
C THR A 37 13.47 0.92 7.61
N GLU A 38 14.25 2.00 7.60
CA GLU A 38 15.55 2.06 6.94
C GLU A 38 16.70 2.01 7.94
N ASP A 39 17.82 1.40 7.57
CA ASP A 39 19.07 1.49 8.32
C ASP A 39 19.78 2.84 8.08
N GLN A 40 20.95 3.02 8.71
CA GLN A 40 21.76 4.25 8.57
C GLN A 40 22.31 4.48 7.16
N ASN A 41 22.23 3.47 6.27
CA ASN A 41 22.65 3.54 4.88
C ASN A 41 21.45 3.73 3.92
N ASN A 42 20.26 4.04 4.45
CA ASN A 42 18.99 4.10 3.70
C ASN A 42 18.59 2.76 3.04
N GLN A 43 19.06 1.62 3.56
CA GLN A 43 18.58 0.31 3.11
C GLN A 43 17.33 -0.07 3.89
N ILE A 44 16.31 -0.53 3.17
CA ILE A 44 15.08 -1.04 3.79
C ILE A 44 15.42 -2.34 4.53
N ILE A 45 15.25 -2.34 5.85
CA ILE A 45 15.51 -3.50 6.73
C ILE A 45 14.23 -4.09 7.33
N GLY A 46 13.09 -3.40 7.17
CA GLY A 46 11.79 -3.87 7.61
C GLY A 46 10.65 -3.22 6.83
N GLN A 47 9.60 -3.98 6.60
CA GLN A 47 8.37 -3.52 5.97
C GLN A 47 7.18 -4.14 6.69
N PHE A 48 6.21 -3.31 7.08
CA PHE A 48 4.94 -3.77 7.65
C PHE A 48 3.76 -2.96 7.11
N SER A 49 2.58 -3.58 7.12
CA SER A 49 1.31 -2.94 6.80
C SER A 49 0.31 -3.28 7.90
N LEU A 50 -0.34 -2.27 8.46
CA LEU A 50 -1.34 -2.45 9.52
C LEU A 50 -2.77 -2.30 8.98
N ASP A 51 -2.98 -1.37 8.05
CA ASP A 51 -4.33 -0.99 7.62
C ASP A 51 -4.51 -1.19 6.12
N GLN A 52 -5.61 -1.86 5.75
CA GLN A 52 -6.02 -2.09 4.36
C GLN A 52 -7.50 -1.78 4.20
N ASP A 53 -7.81 -0.84 3.31
CA ASP A 53 -9.16 -0.59 2.83
C ASP A 53 -9.37 -1.29 1.50
N ILE A 54 -10.29 -2.26 1.48
CA ILE A 54 -10.62 -3.05 0.28
C ILE A 54 -11.97 -2.59 -0.27
N THR A 55 -11.98 -2.13 -1.52
CA THR A 55 -13.19 -1.75 -2.24
C THR A 55 -13.42 -2.69 -3.41
N VAL A 56 -14.62 -3.26 -3.52
CA VAL A 56 -15.01 -4.14 -4.63
C VAL A 56 -16.08 -3.44 -5.45
N THR A 57 -15.84 -3.30 -6.75
CA THR A 57 -16.76 -2.65 -7.69
C THR A 57 -17.11 -3.63 -8.80
N ALA A 58 -18.40 -3.93 -8.95
CA ALA A 58 -18.91 -4.61 -10.14
C ALA A 58 -18.93 -3.63 -11.33
N LYS A 59 -18.30 -4.00 -12.43
CA LYS A 59 -18.46 -3.37 -13.75
C LYS A 59 -19.85 -3.79 -14.27
N ILE A 60 -20.79 -2.86 -14.19
CA ILE A 60 -22.14 -2.99 -14.76
C ILE A 60 -22.06 -2.66 -16.25
#